data_AF-A0A3D3XVX2-F1
#
_entry.id   AF-A0A3D3XVX2-F1
#
_cell.length_a   1.000
_cell.length_b   1.000
_cell.length_c   1.000
_cell.angle_alpha   90.00
_cell.angle_beta   90.00
_cell.angle_gamma   90.00
#
_symmetry.space_group_name_H-M   'P 1'
#
loop_
_entity.id
_entity.type
_entity.pdbx_description
1 polymer ?
#
loop_
_entity_poly.entity_id
_entity_poly.type
_entity_poly.pdbx_seq_one_letter_code
_entity_poly.pdbx_strand_id
1 'polypeptide(L)'
;MVGVTGGAARLQTPALVVDLVRFKNNLETMSTHCQKVGVALRPHTKTHKCAAIAKLQIEAGARGICCAKLGEAEAMQAAGIQDILITSPIVTPRSIDRLLHLNESGANI
;
A
#
# COMPACT_ATOMS: atom_id res chain seq x y z
N MET A 1 14.95 8.32 16.61
CA MET A 1 13.82 7.64 17.26
C MET A 1 13.32 6.46 16.45
N VAL A 2 13.01 6.65 15.15
CA VAL A 2 12.70 5.53 14.23
C VAL A 2 13.97 4.74 13.90
N GLY A 3 13.88 3.40 13.84
CA GLY A 3 14.99 2.51 13.48
C GLY A 3 16.06 2.31 14.57
N VAL A 4 15.85 2.84 15.77
CA VAL A 4 16.78 2.70 16.90
C VAL A 4 16.25 1.65 17.88
N THR A 5 17.09 0.70 18.30
CA THR A 5 16.74 -0.30 19.33
C THR A 5 16.28 0.39 20.61
N GLY A 6 15.10 -0.01 21.12
CA GLY A 6 14.47 0.63 22.28
C GLY A 6 13.88 2.02 22.03
N GLY A 7 13.93 2.54 20.79
CA GLY A 7 13.42 3.86 20.43
C GLY A 7 11.92 4.03 20.66
N ALA A 8 11.14 2.94 20.55
CA ALA A 8 9.69 2.94 20.79
C ALA A 8 9.33 3.39 22.21
N ALA A 9 10.14 3.06 23.23
CA ALA A 9 9.90 3.42 24.63
C ALA A 9 10.05 4.92 24.91
N ARG A 10 10.61 5.69 23.96
CA ARG A 10 10.81 7.15 24.08
C ARG A 10 9.70 7.95 23.38
N LEU A 11 8.74 7.29 22.74
CA LEU A 11 7.62 7.95 22.08
C LEU A 11 6.57 8.40 23.09
N GLN A 12 6.01 9.59 22.89
CA GLN A 12 4.81 10.00 23.62
C GLN A 12 3.66 9.04 23.26
N THR A 13 2.91 8.60 24.27
CA THR A 13 1.83 7.64 24.11
C THR A 13 0.46 8.35 24.05
N PRO A 14 -0.50 7.80 23.27
CA PRO A 14 -0.42 6.57 22.48
C PRO A 14 0.32 6.75 21.15
N ALA A 15 1.09 5.73 20.75
CA ALA A 15 1.77 5.68 19.46
C ALA A 15 1.56 4.32 18.80
N LEU A 16 1.26 4.32 17.49
CA LEU A 16 1.24 3.11 16.67
C LEU A 16 2.67 2.82 16.18
N VAL A 17 3.20 1.66 16.57
CA VAL A 17 4.57 1.25 16.23
C VAL A 17 4.53 -0.05 15.42
N VAL A 18 5.33 -0.10 14.35
CA VAL A 18 5.55 -1.30 13.54
C VAL A 18 6.93 -1.86 13.84
N ASP A 19 6.99 -3.13 14.23
CA ASP A 19 8.25 -3.88 14.34
C ASP A 19 8.79 -4.17 12.94
N LEU A 20 9.92 -3.55 12.60
CA LEU A 20 10.51 -3.66 11.26
C LEU A 20 11.05 -5.05 10.94
N VAL A 21 11.53 -5.81 11.92
CA VAL A 21 12.05 -7.17 11.70
C VAL A 21 10.87 -8.09 11.34
N ARG A 22 9.80 -8.04 12.14
CA ARG A 22 8.59 -8.81 11.86
C ARG A 22 7.93 -8.40 10.55
N PHE A 23 7.88 -7.09 10.26
CA PHE A 23 7.36 -6.58 8.99
C PHE A 23 8.12 -7.14 7.79
N LYS A 24 9.45 -7.10 7.81
CA LYS A 24 10.29 -7.62 6.73
C LYS A 24 10.10 -9.13 6.53
N ASN A 25 10.06 -9.91 7.62
CA ASN A 25 9.81 -11.34 7.55
C ASN A 25 8.44 -11.66 6.92
N ASN A 26 7.39 -10.91 7.27
CA ASN A 26 6.06 -11.09 6.70
C ASN A 26 6.04 -10.81 5.18
N LEU A 27 6.73 -9.74 4.77
CA LEU A 27 6.84 -9.33 3.37
C LEU A 27 7.61 -10.38 2.54
N GLU A 28 8.74 -10.86 3.05
CA GLU A 28 9.52 -11.94 2.40
C GLU A 28 8.72 -13.23 2.30
N THR A 29 8.01 -13.60 3.37
CA THR A 29 7.19 -14.82 3.40
C THR A 29 6.14 -14.82 2.30
N MET A 30 5.39 -13.72 2.17
CA MET A 30 4.32 -13.63 1.17
C MET A 30 4.88 -13.52 -0.25
N SER A 31 5.93 -12.70 -0.46
CA SER A 31 6.57 -12.58 -1.77
C SER A 31 7.12 -13.93 -2.24
N THR A 32 7.87 -14.63 -1.38
CA THR A 32 8.43 -15.96 -1.68
C THR A 32 7.34 -16.98 -1.97
N HIS A 33 6.24 -16.97 -1.22
CA HIS A 33 5.11 -17.86 -1.46
C HIS A 33 4.52 -17.65 -2.86
N CYS A 34 4.19 -16.40 -3.22
CA CYS A 34 3.63 -16.07 -4.53
C CYS A 34 4.58 -16.43 -5.68
N GLN A 35 5.89 -16.18 -5.51
CA GLN A 35 6.91 -16.57 -6.49
C GLN A 35 6.95 -18.10 -6.68
N LYS A 36 6.95 -18.88 -5.59
CA LYS A 36 6.98 -20.34 -5.63
C LYS A 36 5.80 -20.95 -6.37
N VAL A 37 4.61 -20.37 -6.22
CA VAL A 37 3.38 -20.85 -6.89
C VAL A 37 3.12 -20.18 -8.24
N GLY A 38 4.01 -19.28 -8.69
CA GLY A 38 3.94 -18.67 -10.01
C GLY A 38 2.84 -17.62 -10.19
N VAL A 39 2.42 -16.93 -9.12
CA VAL A 39 1.37 -15.90 -9.17
C VAL A 39 1.92 -14.53 -8.78
N ALA A 40 1.33 -13.47 -9.34
CA ALA A 40 1.66 -12.10 -8.95
C ALA A 40 0.96 -11.73 -7.63
N LEU A 41 1.70 -11.09 -6.72
CA LEU A 41 1.14 -10.51 -5.51
C LEU A 41 0.72 -9.06 -5.78
N ARG A 42 -0.54 -8.72 -5.48
CA ARG A 42 -1.04 -7.34 -5.43
C ARG A 42 -1.58 -7.04 -4.04
N PRO A 43 -0.76 -6.53 -3.10
CA PRO A 43 -1.12 -6.38 -1.71
C PRO A 43 -2.17 -5.29 -1.51
N HIS A 44 -3.01 -5.47 -0.50
CA HIS A 44 -4.08 -4.54 -0.20
C HIS A 44 -3.64 -3.51 0.86
N THR A 45 -3.63 -2.24 0.50
CA THR A 45 -3.16 -1.16 1.38
C THR A 45 -4.15 -0.76 2.46
N LYS A 46 -5.40 -1.23 2.43
CA LYS A 46 -6.43 -0.88 3.44
C LYS A 46 -5.98 -1.11 4.87
N THR A 47 -5.08 -2.08 5.08
CA THR A 47 -4.52 -2.44 6.38
C THR A 47 -3.64 -1.35 6.97
N HIS A 48 -2.84 -0.66 6.16
CA HIS A 48 -1.81 0.27 6.64
C HIS A 48 -1.96 1.70 6.12
N LYS A 49 -2.60 1.89 4.95
CA LYS A 49 -2.83 3.18 4.27
C LYS A 49 -1.59 4.08 4.22
N CYS A 50 -0.42 3.44 4.08
CA CYS A 50 0.89 4.08 4.16
C CYS A 50 1.67 3.81 2.87
N ALA A 51 1.99 4.88 2.14
CA ALA A 51 2.72 4.80 0.88
C ALA A 51 4.14 4.24 1.04
N ALA A 52 4.82 4.52 2.16
CA ALA A 52 6.14 3.96 2.42
C ALA A 52 6.10 2.42 2.54
N ILE A 53 5.09 1.87 3.22
CA ILE A 53 4.89 0.42 3.31
C ILE A 53 4.53 -0.17 1.94
N ALA A 54 3.66 0.48 1.18
CA ALA A 54 3.28 0.05 -0.16
C ALA A 54 4.49 -0.02 -1.11
N LYS A 55 5.39 0.99 -1.07
CA LYS A 55 6.64 0.99 -1.83
C LYS A 55 7.56 -0.16 -1.46
N LEU A 56 7.72 -0.45 -0.16
CA LEU A 56 8.50 -1.61 0.29
C LEU A 56 7.92 -2.92 -0.24
N GLN A 57 6.59 -3.07 -0.29
CA GLN A 57 5.96 -4.26 -0.88
C GLN A 57 6.20 -4.37 -2.39
N ILE A 58 6.16 -3.25 -3.12
CA ILE A 58 6.47 -3.20 -4.57
C ILE A 58 7.94 -3.55 -4.81
N GLU A 59 8.86 -2.97 -4.03
CA GLU A 59 10.30 -3.29 -4.07
C GLU A 59 10.56 -4.77 -3.79
N ALA A 60 9.72 -5.42 -2.98
CA ALA A 60 9.76 -6.85 -2.70
C ALA A 60 9.20 -7.74 -3.82
N GLY A 61 8.77 -7.16 -4.95
CA GLY A 61 8.27 -7.88 -6.12
C GLY A 61 6.75 -7.90 -6.28
N ALA A 62 6.00 -7.12 -5.49
CA ALA A 62 4.56 -6.95 -5.74
C ALA A 62 4.29 -6.20 -7.07
N ARG A 63 3.22 -6.57 -7.77
CA ARG A 63 2.76 -5.91 -8.99
C ARG A 63 1.60 -4.98 -8.66
N GLY A 64 1.94 -3.72 -8.42
CA GLY A 64 0.99 -2.69 -8.00
C GLY A 64 0.42 -2.96 -6.62
N ILE A 65 -0.71 -2.31 -6.31
CA ILE A 65 -1.43 -2.44 -5.02
C ILE A 65 -2.94 -2.49 -5.21
N CYS A 66 -3.67 -2.84 -4.14
CA CYS A 66 -5.13 -2.73 -4.05
C CYS A 66 -5.55 -1.66 -3.03
N CYS A 67 -6.50 -0.80 -3.39
CA CYS A 67 -7.12 0.21 -2.52
C CYS A 67 -8.62 -0.08 -2.32
N ALA A 68 -9.16 0.19 -1.14
CA ALA A 68 -10.56 -0.12 -0.80
C ALA A 68 -11.51 1.06 -1.08
N LYS A 69 -10.95 2.26 -1.31
CA LYS A 69 -11.68 3.49 -1.60
C LYS A 69 -10.90 4.33 -2.60
N LEU A 70 -11.62 5.10 -3.42
CA LEU A 70 -11.01 6.01 -4.40
C LEU A 70 -10.04 7.02 -3.75
N GLY A 71 -10.37 7.57 -2.58
CA GLY A 71 -9.47 8.49 -1.88
C GLY A 71 -8.15 7.86 -1.42
N GLU A 72 -8.12 6.54 -1.19
CA GLU A 72 -6.86 5.83 -0.91
C GLU A 72 -6.01 5.72 -2.18
N ALA A 73 -6.64 5.44 -3.33
CA ALA A 73 -5.96 5.38 -4.61
C ALA A 73 -5.37 6.74 -5.01
N GLU A 74 -6.13 7.83 -4.86
CA GLU A 74 -5.65 9.19 -5.09
C GLU A 74 -4.42 9.52 -4.21
N ALA A 75 -4.45 9.17 -2.92
CA ALA A 75 -3.32 9.42 -2.01
C ALA A 75 -2.09 8.58 -2.37
N MET A 76 -2.26 7.33 -2.80
CA MET A 76 -1.17 6.46 -3.23
C MET A 76 -0.55 6.93 -4.55
N GLN A 77 -1.38 7.40 -5.49
CA GLN A 77 -0.94 7.98 -6.75
C GLN A 77 -0.16 9.27 -6.53
N ALA A 78 -0.63 10.17 -5.66
CA ALA A 78 0.10 11.38 -5.30
C ALA A 78 1.46 11.07 -4.65
N ALA A 79 1.59 9.91 -4.02
CA ALA A 79 2.86 9.41 -3.47
C ALA A 79 3.75 8.69 -4.50
N GLY A 80 3.35 8.65 -5.77
CA GLY A 80 4.09 8.09 -6.90
C GLY A 80 3.82 6.61 -7.21
N ILE A 81 2.76 6.01 -6.64
CA ILE A 81 2.37 4.62 -6.96
C ILE A 81 1.31 4.65 -8.05
N GLN A 82 1.63 4.16 -9.25
CA GLN A 82 0.74 4.31 -10.40
C GLN A 82 -0.12 3.07 -10.69
N ASP A 83 0.34 1.87 -10.38
CA ASP A 83 -0.41 0.63 -10.64
C ASP A 83 -1.29 0.26 -9.44
N ILE A 84 -2.59 0.60 -9.50
CA ILE A 84 -3.51 0.53 -8.36
C ILE A 84 -4.84 -0.10 -8.80
N LEU A 85 -5.25 -1.19 -8.18
CA LEU A 85 -6.59 -1.76 -8.35
C LEU A 85 -7.54 -1.24 -7.26
N ILE A 86 -8.67 -0.66 -7.63
CA ILE A 86 -9.74 -0.32 -6.67
C ILE A 86 -10.66 -1.53 -6.52
N THR A 87 -10.72 -2.11 -5.31
CA THR A 87 -11.46 -3.36 -5.04
C THR A 87 -12.90 -3.14 -4.57
N SER A 88 -13.43 -1.93 -4.75
CA SER A 88 -14.78 -1.53 -4.34
C SER A 88 -15.56 -0.89 -5.49
N PRO A 89 -16.88 -1.12 -5.61
CA PRO A 89 -17.71 -0.44 -6.62
C PRO A 89 -17.65 1.09 -6.50
N ILE A 90 -17.54 1.77 -7.64
CA ILE A 90 -17.61 3.23 -7.78
C ILE A 90 -18.91 3.58 -8.49
N VAL A 91 -19.90 4.07 -7.74
CA VAL A 91 -21.31 4.11 -8.20
C VAL A 91 -21.94 5.49 -8.24
N THR A 92 -21.29 6.52 -7.69
CA THR A 92 -21.84 7.89 -7.69
C THR A 92 -21.23 8.70 -8.82
N PRO A 93 -21.99 9.60 -9.50
CA PRO A 93 -21.46 10.42 -10.58
C PRO A 93 -20.16 11.14 -10.21
N ARG A 94 -20.15 11.83 -9.06
CA ARG A 94 -18.96 12.51 -8.54
C ARG A 94 -17.74 11.59 -8.34
N SER A 95 -17.96 10.34 -7.90
CA SER A 95 -16.86 9.39 -7.72
C SER A 95 -16.35 8.82 -9.05
N ILE A 96 -17.22 8.71 -10.05
CA ILE A 96 -16.85 8.30 -11.40
C ILE A 96 -16.02 9.42 -12.05
N ASP A 97 -16.43 10.68 -11.94
CA ASP A 97 -15.67 11.82 -12.47
C ASP A 97 -14.25 11.88 -11.90
N ARG A 98 -14.12 11.65 -10.59
CA ARG A 98 -12.82 11.58 -9.91
C ARG A 98 -11.97 10.39 -10.35
N LEU A 99 -12.60 9.23 -10.58
CA LEU A 99 -11.92 8.05 -11.09
C LEU A 99 -11.33 8.29 -12.49
N LEU A 100 -12.12 8.91 -13.38
CA LEU A 100 -11.67 9.28 -14.73
C LEU A 100 -10.48 10.24 -14.65
N HIS A 101 -10.59 11.30 -13.85
CA HIS A 101 -9.52 12.27 -13.68
C HIS A 101 -8.25 11.64 -13.08
N LEU A 102 -8.40 10.67 -12.17
CA LEU A 102 -7.27 9.93 -11.61
C LEU A 102 -6.55 9.11 -12.70
N ASN A 103 -7.31 8.41 -13.55
CA ASN A 103 -6.76 7.64 -14.67
C ASN A 103 -6.04 8.55 -15.70
N GLU A 104 -6.61 9.71 -16.03
CA GLU A 104 -6.00 10.69 -16.94
C GLU A 104 -4.70 11.31 -16.38
N SER A 105 -4.59 11.39 -15.05
CA SER A 105 -3.40 11.93 -14.38
C SER A 105 -2.21 10.94 -14.31
N GLY A 106 -2.24 9.86 -15.09
CA GLY A 106 -1.15 8.90 -15.23
C GLY A 106 -1.19 7.73 -14.25
N ALA A 107 -2.30 7.53 -13.54
CA ALA A 107 -2.53 6.32 -12.78
C ALA A 107 -2.98 5.19 -13.71
N ASN A 108 -2.45 3.98 -13.55
CA ASN A 108 -3.01 2.76 -14.13
C ASN A 108 -4.00 2.17 -13.10
N ILE A 109 -5.28 2.53 -13.25
CA ILE A 109 -6.38 2.20 -12.32
C ILE A 109 -7.32 1.14 -12.89
#